data_AF-A0A537CAM1-F1
#
_entry.id   AF-A0A537CAM1-F1
#
_cell.length_a   1.000
_cell.length_b   1.000
_cell.length_c   1.000
_cell.angle_alpha   90.00
_cell.angle_beta   90.00
_cell.angle_gamma   90.00
#
_symmetry.space_group_name_H-M   'P 1'
#
loop_
_entity.id
_entity.type
_entity.pdbx_description
1 polymer ?
#
loop_
_entity_poly.entity_id
_entity_poly.type
_entity_poly.pdbx_seq_one_letter_code
_entity_poly.pdbx_strand_id
1 'polypeptide(L)'
;MAKVVQTDLEEDEYMLFTELLHKQRLSIREGLRLAVNRMVKEGVKVDPKDSFLNRKPTGRSGLGDLSKRHDEYLYGRKRRRDSSSTPAH
;
A
#
# COMPACT_ATOMS: atom_id res chain seq x y z
N MET A 1 15.78 11.02 22.75
CA MET A 1 16.39 9.89 23.50
C MET A 1 16.70 8.78 22.51
N ALA A 2 17.95 8.33 22.44
CA ALA A 2 18.33 7.20 21.59
C ALA A 2 18.13 5.90 22.38
N LYS A 3 17.42 4.92 21.81
CA LYS A 3 17.31 3.56 22.37
C LYS A 3 18.32 2.68 21.66
N VAL A 4 19.04 1.86 22.43
CA VAL A 4 19.95 0.84 21.89
C VAL A 4 19.13 -0.43 21.70
N VAL A 5 19.22 -0.99 20.50
CA VAL A 5 18.60 -2.27 20.15
C VAL A 5 19.75 -3.21 19.82
N GLN A 6 19.79 -4.35 20.51
CA GLN A 6 20.72 -5.44 20.25
C GLN A 6 19.90 -6.62 19.74
N THR A 7 20.36 -7.22 18.64
CA THR A 7 19.71 -8.36 17.99
C THR A 7 20.81 -9.25 17.44
N ASP A 8 20.60 -10.55 17.56
CA ASP A 8 21.47 -11.54 16.93
C ASP A 8 21.01 -11.76 15.49
N LEU A 9 21.97 -11.83 14.57
CA LEU A 9 21.77 -12.12 13.16
C LEU A 9 22.41 -13.47 12.86
N GLU A 10 21.77 -14.27 12.01
CA GLU A 10 22.39 -15.49 11.53
C GLU A 10 23.61 -15.18 10.65
N GLU A 11 24.55 -16.11 10.57
CA GLU A 11 25.83 -15.89 9.87
C GLU A 11 25.60 -15.63 8.37
N ASP A 12 24.65 -16.35 7.77
CA ASP A 12 24.25 -16.16 6.37
C ASP A 12 23.62 -14.78 6.12
N GLU A 13 22.76 -14.33 7.04
CA GLU A 13 22.12 -13.00 6.97
C GLU A 13 23.16 -11.88 7.09
N TYR A 14 24.12 -12.04 8.00
CA TYR A 14 25.21 -11.10 8.19
C TYR A 14 26.11 -11.02 6.94
N MET A 15 26.46 -12.15 6.33
CA MET A 15 27.25 -12.20 5.11
C MET A 15 26.55 -11.47 3.96
N LEU A 16 25.29 -11.79 3.68
CA LEU A 16 24.51 -11.11 2.65
C LEU A 16 24.40 -9.60 2.91
N PHE A 17 24.21 -9.21 4.17
CA PHE A 17 24.12 -7.81 4.56
C PHE A 17 25.44 -7.07 4.32
N THR A 18 26.57 -7.64 4.71
CA THR A 18 27.89 -7.01 4.51
C THR A 18 28.27 -6.89 3.04
N GLU A 19 27.90 -7.85 2.19
CA GLU A 19 28.11 -7.76 0.74
C GLU A 19 27.30 -6.61 0.12
N LEU A 20 26.03 -6.46 0.52
CA LEU A 20 25.17 -5.38 0.06
C LEU A 20 25.72 -4.01 0.48
N LEU A 21 26.27 -3.90 1.69
CA LEU A 21 26.86 -2.67 2.19
C LEU A 21 28.17 -2.32 1.49
N HIS A 22 29.01 -3.31 1.18
CA HIS A 22 30.22 -3.10 0.40
C HIS A 22 29.92 -2.50 -0.98
N LYS A 23 28.89 -3.02 -1.67
CA LYS A 23 28.45 -2.47 -2.97
C LYS A 23 28.01 -1.01 -2.87
N GLN A 24 27.43 -0.61 -1.74
CA GLN A 24 26.93 0.74 -1.50
C GLN A 24 27.94 1.66 -0.79
N ARG A 25 29.14 1.16 -0.45
CA ARG A 25 30.17 1.87 0.34
C ARG A 25 29.62 2.44 1.66
N LEU A 26 28.73 1.70 2.31
CA LEU A 26 28.09 2.10 3.56
C LEU A 26 28.70 1.38 4.75
N SER A 27 28.74 2.04 5.90
CA SER A 27 29.06 1.38 7.17
C SER A 27 27.90 0.51 7.64
N ILE A 28 28.19 -0.52 8.46
CA ILE A 28 27.17 -1.41 9.06
C ILE A 28 26.11 -0.60 9.81
N ARG A 29 26.52 0.44 10.53
CA ARG A 29 25.61 1.32 11.28
C ARG A 29 24.69 2.12 10.38
N GLU A 30 25.21 2.68 9.28
CA GLU A 30 24.40 3.44 8.31
C GLU A 30 23.47 2.51 7.55
N GLY A 31 23.94 1.32 7.19
CA GLY A 31 23.17 0.25 6.59
C GLY A 31 21.96 -0.13 7.43
N LEU A 32 22.17 -0.42 8.71
CA LEU A 32 21.09 -0.76 9.63
C LEU A 32 20.11 0.40 9.79
N ARG A 33 20.63 1.64 9.89
CA ARG A 33 19.78 2.82 9.99
C ARG A 33 18.91 3.01 8.74
N LEU A 34 19.46 2.75 7.55
CA LEU A 34 18.73 2.80 6.29
C LEU A 34 17.68 1.69 6.19
N ALA A 35 18.04 0.45 6.57
CA ALA A 35 17.12 -0.68 6.57
C ALA A 35 15.92 -0.43 7.49
N VAL A 36 16.16 0.03 8.73
CA VAL A 36 15.10 0.37 9.68
C VAL A 36 14.24 1.51 9.14
N ASN A 37 14.84 2.57 8.60
CA ASN A 37 14.09 3.71 8.06
C ASN A 37 13.23 3.30 6.85
N ARG A 38 13.76 2.42 5.98
CA ARG A 38 13.03 1.86 4.85
C ARG A 38 11.86 0.98 5.32
N MET A 39 12.09 0.08 6.27
CA MET A 39 11.06 -0.77 6.86
C MET A 39 9.95 0.08 7.51
N VAL A 40 10.31 1.13 8.25
CA VAL A 40 9.33 2.05 8.85
C VAL A 40 8.55 2.80 7.76
N LYS A 41 9.20 3.32 6.71
CA LYS A 41 8.50 4.01 5.62
C LYS A 41 7.58 3.09 4.82
N GLU A 42 8.00 1.85 4.59
CA GLU A 42 7.23 0.86 3.84
C GLU A 42 6.05 0.30 4.66
N GLY A 43 6.24 0.14 5.98
CA GLY A 43 5.18 -0.26 6.91
C GLY A 43 4.22 0.88 7.27
N VAL A 44 4.71 2.12 7.33
CA VAL A 44 3.93 3.34 7.57
C VAL A 44 3.58 4.00 6.23
N LYS A 45 2.97 3.25 5.32
CA LYS A 45 2.41 3.82 4.08
C LYS A 45 1.21 4.74 4.33
N VAL A 46 0.63 4.69 5.53
CA VAL A 46 -0.48 5.53 5.95
C VAL A 46 -0.08 6.19 7.26
N ASP A 47 0.10 7.51 7.25
CA ASP A 47 0.26 8.25 8.49
C ASP A 47 -1.08 8.19 9.25
N PRO A 48 -1.13 7.57 10.44
CA PRO A 48 -2.35 7.50 11.23
C PRO A 48 -2.78 8.87 11.77
N LYS A 49 -2.04 9.95 11.52
CA LYS A 49 -2.46 11.35 11.76
C LYS A 49 -2.90 12.08 10.49
N ASP A 50 -2.88 11.44 9.33
CA ASP A 50 -3.35 12.06 8.09
C ASP A 50 -4.86 12.32 8.17
N SER A 51 -5.22 13.60 8.25
CA SER A 51 -6.60 14.06 8.31
C SER A 51 -7.38 13.74 7.03
N PHE A 52 -6.71 13.45 5.93
CA PHE A 52 -7.33 13.03 4.67
C PHE A 52 -7.78 11.57 4.73
N LEU A 53 -6.95 10.68 5.29
CA LEU A 53 -7.20 9.23 5.34
C LEU A 53 -8.05 8.80 6.55
N ASN A 54 -8.04 9.58 7.63
CA ASN A 54 -8.87 9.33 8.83
C ASN A 54 -10.29 9.91 8.75
N ARG A 55 -10.61 10.68 7.73
CA ARG A 55 -11.98 11.16 7.55
C ARG A 55 -12.85 9.98 7.15
N LYS A 56 -13.75 9.56 8.05
CA LYS A 56 -14.92 8.75 7.67
C LYS A 56 -15.53 9.43 6.44
N PRO A 57 -15.80 8.71 5.34
CA PRO A 57 -16.34 9.32 4.14
C PRO A 57 -17.62 10.06 4.51
N THR A 58 -17.57 11.38 4.47
CA THR A 58 -18.72 12.27 4.74
C THR A 58 -19.72 12.24 3.58
N GLY A 59 -19.46 11.44 2.55
CA GLY A 59 -20.30 11.21 1.38
C GLY A 59 -21.58 10.41 1.63
N ARG A 60 -22.07 10.31 2.87
CA ARG A 60 -23.49 10.02 3.10
C ARG A 60 -24.29 11.31 2.94
N SER A 61 -24.26 11.86 1.73
CA SER A 61 -25.37 12.72 1.32
C SER A 61 -26.62 11.84 1.40
N GLY A 62 -27.64 12.25 2.14
CA GLY A 62 -28.92 11.53 2.21
C GLY A 62 -29.60 11.41 0.83
N LEU A 63 -29.07 12.06 -0.21
CA LEU A 63 -29.36 11.76 -1.60
C LEU A 63 -28.50 10.57 -2.03
N GLY A 64 -29.12 9.39 -2.15
CA GLY A 64 -28.45 8.13 -2.51
C GLY A 64 -27.54 8.23 -3.74
N ASP A 65 -26.55 7.32 -3.82
CA ASP A 65 -25.40 7.27 -4.75
C ASP A 65 -25.54 8.05 -6.09
N LEU A 66 -25.42 9.38 -6.02
CA LEU A 66 -25.34 10.27 -7.18
C LEU A 66 -24.07 10.00 -7.99
N SER A 67 -23.01 9.55 -7.32
CA SER A 67 -21.77 9.07 -7.94
C SER A 67 -22.04 7.95 -8.93
N LYS A 68 -22.82 6.93 -8.55
CA LYS A 68 -23.17 5.82 -9.45
C LYS A 68 -23.96 6.28 -10.67
N ARG A 69 -24.87 7.24 -10.52
CA ARG A 69 -25.64 7.79 -11.65
C ARG A 69 -24.76 8.59 -12.60
N HIS A 70 -23.82 9.35 -12.06
CA HIS A 70 -22.86 10.11 -12.84
C HIS A 70 -21.93 9.18 -13.63
N ASP A 71 -21.41 8.14 -12.97
CA ASP A 71 -20.56 7.13 -13.61
C ASP A 71 -21.34 6.33 -14.67
N GLU A 72 -22.61 6.02 -14.42
CA GLU A 72 -23.49 5.35 -15.37
C GLU A 72 -23.77 6.20 -16.62
N TYR A 73 -23.88 7.52 -16.48
CA TYR A 73 -24.00 8.44 -17.62
C TYR A 73 -22.72 8.48 -18.45
N LEU A 74 -21.54 8.57 -17.80
CA LEU A 74 -20.26 8.68 -18.49
C LEU A 74 -19.81 7.39 -19.17
N TYR A 75 -19.98 6.26 -18.48
CA TYR A 75 -19.41 4.98 -18.92
C TYR A 75 -20.45 4.02 -19.48
N GLY A 76 -21.73 4.34 -19.34
CA GLY A 76 -22.84 3.48 -19.74
C GLY A 76 -22.94 2.23 -18.86
N ARG A 77 -24.17 1.84 -18.50
CA ARG A 77 -24.41 0.49 -17.98
C ARG A 77 -24.10 -0.50 -19.10
N LYS A 78 -22.95 -1.19 -19.04
CA LYS A 78 -22.72 -2.39 -19.85
C LYS A 78 -23.82 -3.40 -19.48
N ARG A 79 -24.94 -3.39 -20.20
CA ARG A 79 -25.87 -4.51 -20.23
C ARG A 79 -25.02 -5.69 -20.69
N ARG A 80 -24.71 -6.61 -19.77
CA ARG A 80 -24.25 -7.93 -20.17
C ARG A 80 -25.36 -8.46 -21.07
N ARG A 81 -25.07 -8.60 -22.36
CA ARG A 81 -25.92 -9.36 -23.27
C ARG A 81 -25.78 -10.79 -22.79
N ASP A 82 -26.76 -11.25 -22.02
CA ASP A 82 -26.94 -12.67 -21.80
C ASP A 82 -27.30 -13.29 -23.14
N SER A 83 -26.31 -13.91 -23.77
CA SER A 83 -26.47 -14.73 -24.96
C SER A 83 -27.10 -16.05 -24.55
N SER A 84 -28.43 -16.09 -24.36
CA SER A 84 -29.19 -17.35 -24.43
C SER A 84 -30.69 -17.08 -24.55
N SER A 85 -31.22 -17.25 -25.76
CA SER A 85 -32.54 -17.84 -26.05
C SER A 85 -32.83 -17.71 -27.53
N THR A 86 -32.50 -18.76 -28.26
CA THR A 86 -33.01 -19.05 -29.60
C THR A 86 -34.53 -19.25 -29.52
N PRO A 87 -35.36 -18.64 -30.39
CA PRO A 87 -36.76 -19.00 -30.49
C PRO A 87 -36.88 -20.24 -31.38
N ALA A 88 -37.47 -21.32 -30.87
CA ALA A 88 -37.93 -22.44 -31.67
C ALA A 88 -39.35 -22.14 -32.17
N HIS A 89 -39.57 -22.44 -33.45
CA HIS A 89 -40.82 -22.30 -34.21
C HIS A 89 -41.99 -23.10 -33.62
#